data_AF-A0A222G778-F1
#
_entry.id   AF-A0A222G778-F1
#
_cell.length_a   1.000
_cell.length_b   1.000
_cell.length_c   1.000
_cell.angle_alpha   90.00
_cell.angle_beta   90.00
_cell.angle_gamma   90.00
#
_symmetry.space_group_name_H-M   'P 1'
#
loop_
_entity.id
_entity.type
_entity.pdbx_description
1 polymer ?
#
loop_
_entity_poly.entity_id
_entity_poly.type
_entity_poly.pdbx_seq_one_letter_code
_entity_poly.pdbx_strand_id
1 'polypeptide(L)' 'MNGSLVLTTQYPIPQWFESFKDETIADAIIDRIVHNSHDVLLKGPSMRRAKAKAK' A
#
# COMPACT_ATOMS: atom_id res chain seq x y z
N MET A 1 5.27 3.09 -22.06
CA MET A 1 4.38 3.82 -21.13
C MET A 1 5.23 4.22 -19.93
N ASN A 2 5.58 5.50 -19.81
CA ASN A 2 6.39 6.00 -18.70
C ASN A 2 5.48 6.82 -17.79
N GLY A 3 4.93 6.19 -16.77
CA GLY A 3 4.09 6.84 -15.77
C GLY A 3 4.47 6.34 -14.39
N SER A 4 4.58 7.26 -13.43
CA SER A 4 4.78 6.93 -12.02
C SER A 4 3.43 6.66 -11.37
N LEU A 5 3.38 5.66 -10.49
CA LEU A 5 2.18 5.29 -9.75
C LEU A 5 2.43 5.46 -8.24
N VAL A 6 1.53 6.16 -7.55
CA VAL A 6 1.52 6.24 -6.09
C VAL A 6 0.33 5.46 -5.56
N LEU A 7 0.60 4.48 -4.71
CA LEU A 7 -0.42 3.66 -4.05
C LEU A 7 -0.38 3.90 -2.54
N THR A 8 -1.55 3.87 -1.91
CA THR A 8 -1.68 3.96 -0.46
C THR A 8 -2.50 2.77 0.02
N THR A 9 -2.10 2.18 1.14
CA THR A 9 -2.73 1.00 1.71
C THR A 9 -2.65 1.06 3.23
N GLN A 10 -3.58 0.38 3.88
CA GLN A 10 -3.53 0.14 5.32
C GLN A 10 -2.82 -1.17 5.67
N TYR A 11 -2.54 -2.03 4.68
CA TYR A 11 -1.90 -3.34 4.87
C TYR A 11 -0.46 -3.31 4.35
N PRO A 12 0.52 -3.87 5.09
CA PRO A 12 1.88 -4.01 4.59
C PRO A 12 1.93 -4.95 3.38
N ILE A 13 2.88 -4.72 2.45
CA ILE A 13 3.01 -5.46 1.19
C ILE A 13 3.01 -7.00 1.35
N PRO A 14 3.68 -7.60 2.37
CA PRO A 14 3.64 -9.05 2.55
C PRO A 14 2.24 -9.64 2.75
N GLN A 15 1.26 -8.85 3.21
CA GLN A 15 -0.13 -9.28 3.42
C GLN A 15 -1.00 -9.12 2.16
N TRP A 16 -0.47 -8.51 1.10
CA TRP A 16 -1.25 -8.27 -0.10
C TRP A 16 -1.59 -9.55 -0.82
N PHE A 17 -0.67 -10.52 -0.88
CA PHE A 17 -0.89 -11.79 -1.60
C PHE A 17 -2.14 -12.52 -1.09
N GLU A 18 -2.28 -12.64 0.23
CA GLU A 18 -3.42 -13.27 0.91
C GLU A 18 -4.75 -12.50 0.73
N SER A 19 -4.68 -11.23 0.32
CA SER A 19 -5.87 -10.40 0.10
C SER A 19 -6.54 -10.69 -1.24
N PHE A 20 -5.85 -11.36 -2.17
CA PHE A 20 -6.40 -11.75 -3.47
C PHE A 20 -7.09 -13.11 -3.39
N LYS A 21 -8.15 -13.29 -4.18
CA LYS A 21 -8.88 -14.56 -4.28
C LYS A 21 -8.20 -15.57 -5.19
N ASP A 22 -7.39 -15.10 -6.13
CA ASP A 22 -6.73 -15.91 -7.15
C ASP A 22 -5.22 -15.65 -7.07
N GLU A 23 -4.46 -16.71 -6.82
CA GLU A 23 -3.01 -16.66 -6.63
C GLU A 23 -2.27 -16.24 -7.90
N THR A 24 -2.77 -16.62 -9.08
CA THR A 24 -2.15 -16.27 -10.37
C THR A 24 -2.30 -14.78 -10.65
N ILE A 25 -3.48 -14.23 -10.35
CA ILE A 25 -3.72 -12.79 -10.48
C ILE A 25 -2.91 -12.01 -9.43
N ALA A 26 -2.83 -12.52 -8.20
CA ALA A 26 -2.05 -11.92 -7.13
C ALA A 26 -0.58 -11.77 -7.52
N ASP A 27 0.02 -12.87 -7.99
CA ASP A 27 1.41 -12.91 -8.42
C ASP A 27 1.68 -11.92 -9.55
N ALA A 28 0.86 -11.94 -10.61
CA ALA A 28 1.02 -11.04 -11.76
C ALA A 28 0.86 -9.55 -11.42
N ILE A 29 0.02 -9.21 -10.43
CA ILE A 29 -0.16 -7.82 -9.98
C ILE A 29 0.99 -7.39 -9.08
N ILE A 30 1.37 -8.22 -8.10
CA ILE A 30 2.44 -7.92 -7.16
C ILE A 30 3.77 -7.77 -7.90
N ASP A 31 4.06 -8.63 -8.87
CA ASP A 31 5.28 -8.54 -9.68
C ASP A 31 5.35 -7.20 -10.44
N ARG A 32 4.23 -6.71 -10.99
CA ARG A 32 4.22 -5.41 -11.70
C ARG A 32 4.37 -4.20 -10.78
N ILE A 33 3.78 -4.25 -9.60
CA ILE A 33 3.71 -3.10 -8.69
C ILE A 33 4.98 -3.02 -7.83
N VAL A 34 5.39 -4.14 -7.24
CA VAL A 34 6.40 -4.19 -6.18
C VAL A 34 7.82 -4.27 -6.74
N HIS A 35 8.02 -4.87 -7.92
CA HIS A 35 9.35 -5.10 -8.48
C HIS A 35 10.19 -3.81 -8.65
N ASN A 36 9.54 -2.66 -8.84
CA ASN A 36 10.21 -1.36 -8.92
C ASN A 36 9.55 -0.31 -8.01
N SER A 37 9.01 -0.71 -6.85
CA SER A 37 8.40 0.20 -5.88
C SER A 37 9.42 0.77 -4.89
N HIS A 38 9.06 1.93 -4.35
CA HIS A 38 9.65 2.46 -3.13
C HIS A 38 8.63 2.37 -2.00
N ASP A 39 8.99 1.65 -0.95
CA ASP A 39 8.08 1.39 0.17
C ASP A 39 8.24 2.46 1.25
N VAL A 40 7.17 3.22 1.48
CA VAL A 40 7.13 4.27 2.51
C VAL A 40 6.19 3.84 3.64
N LEU A 41 6.76 3.31 4.72
CA LEU A 41 5.99 2.89 5.89
C LEU A 41 5.67 4.09 6.80
N LEU A 42 4.41 4.50 6.80
CA LEU A 42 3.93 5.55 7.69
C LEU A 42 3.64 4.99 9.09
N LYS A 43 4.13 5.68 10.12
CA LYS A 43 3.92 5.32 11.53
C LYS A 43 3.34 6.52 12.30
N GLY A 44 2.62 6.22 13.37
CA GLY A 44 2.08 7.22 14.29
C GLY A 44 0.55 7.24 14.36
N PRO A 45 -0.02 8.06 15.26
CA PRO A 45 -1.46 8.16 15.44
C PRO A 45 -2.13 8.88 14.27
N SER A 46 -3.42 8.65 14.09
CA SER A 46 -4.21 9.33 13.05
C SER A 46 -4.13 10.85 13.20
N MET A 47 -3.72 11.53 12.13
CA MET A 47 -3.72 13.00 12.07
C MET A 47 -5.12 13.61 12.25
N ARG A 48 -6.19 12.84 11.99
CA ARG A 48 -7.57 13.27 12.28
C ARG A 48 -7.79 13.49 13.78
N ARG A 49 -7.22 12.63 14.64
CA ARG A 49 -7.28 12.78 16.11
C ARG A 49 -6.51 13.99 16.58
N ALA A 50 -5.34 14.26 15.99
CA ALA A 50 -4.54 15.45 16.30
C ALA A 50 -5.30 16.74 15.98
N LYS A 51 -5.94 16.82 14.81
CA LYS A 51 -6.75 17.98 14.40
C LYS A 51 -8.01 18.15 15.26
N ALA A 52 -8.64 17.05 15.69
CA ALA A 52 -9.82 17.11 16.57
C ALA A 52 -9.49 17.66 17.97
N LYS A 53 -8.29 17.42 18.50
CA LYS A 53 -7.83 17.98 19.78
C LYS A 53 -7.41 19.46 19.72
N ALA A 54 -7.08 19.95 18.53
CA ALA A 54 -6.67 21.34 18.32
C ALA A 54 -7.84 22.31 18.12
N LYS A 55 -9.08 21.78 18.11
CA LYS A 55 -10.33 22.53 18.09
C LYS A 55 -10.94 22.50 19.48
#